data_AF-A0AAW0DP39-F1
#
_entry.id   AF-A0AAW0DP39-F1
#
_cell.length_a   1.000
_cell.length_b   1.000
_cell.length_c   1.000
_cell.angle_alpha   90.00
_cell.angle_beta   90.00
_cell.angle_gamma   90.00
#
_symmetry.space_group_name_H-M   'P 1'
#
loop_
_entity.id
_entity.type
_entity.pdbx_description
1 polymer ?
#
loop_
_entity_poly.entity_id
_entity_poly.type
_entity_poly.pdbx_seq_one_letter_code
_entity_poly.pdbx_strand_id
1 'polypeptide(L)'
;GKRTRKRVAKEDRKNLRLWAEGARETILSPHLDAYQIAKDQGRRQERKMLKKICREFHARVSWRVKDHEEPVLKEWDPNALQDVEVLSEEEEAAKVARVDELDARIRRWFTYRLRKIRKSKRSNKEVDPRKDPYSVLMATLSGVTAPPKALQAYQQFMRESYEEKVAPIVAERWEQEKNDNSKLSERTKEPKAGFRAAVARQVFADLAAEERKAIGDRAKKEGADAKESYSASLKAPPSQTPEARQRCIDGVADFVGPILQGLFAHTGLHATLIMGGPIPMFGGEIRTLHVSYGRNRTVLGPHWPQWDKPRFAEVTKFMIEYLHTAYTPQECAQSALNAAPDLSGAPYTFNDVSGDDSDSGSDSDSDSDSSSSDSEDEAEDERPPHSE
;
A
#
# COMPACT_ATOMS: atom_id res chain seq x y z
N GLY A 1 29.40 1.87 7.57
CA GLY A 1 29.77 1.64 6.15
C GLY A 1 29.24 0.31 5.64
N LYS A 2 28.45 0.28 4.56
CA LYS A 2 27.90 -0.96 3.99
C LYS A 2 29.03 -1.79 3.35
N ARG A 3 29.33 -2.98 3.87
CA ARG A 3 30.27 -3.92 3.26
C ARG A 3 29.78 -4.31 1.85
N THR A 4 30.39 -3.76 0.82
CA THR A 4 30.17 -4.20 -0.56
C THR A 4 30.83 -5.56 -0.74
N ARG A 5 30.03 -6.62 -0.80
CA ARG A 5 30.55 -7.95 -1.14
C ARG A 5 31.07 -7.91 -2.58
N LYS A 6 32.39 -8.05 -2.75
CA LYS A 6 33.00 -8.22 -4.08
C LYS A 6 32.37 -9.45 -4.75
N ARG A 7 31.88 -9.28 -5.98
CA ARG A 7 31.35 -10.41 -6.76
C ARG A 7 32.51 -11.32 -7.16
N VAL A 8 32.33 -12.62 -7.00
CA VAL A 8 33.27 -13.64 -7.48
C VAL A 8 33.36 -13.56 -9.02
N ALA A 9 34.58 -13.61 -9.55
CA ALA A 9 34.86 -13.59 -10.99
C ALA A 9 34.11 -14.73 -11.69
N LYS A 10 33.71 -14.55 -12.96
CA LYS A 10 32.87 -15.53 -13.67
C LYS A 10 33.54 -16.92 -13.72
N GLU A 11 34.86 -16.96 -13.86
CA GLU A 11 35.68 -18.18 -13.93
C GLU A 11 35.65 -18.99 -12.63
N ASP A 12 35.64 -18.31 -11.48
CA ASP A 12 35.68 -18.94 -10.15
C ASP A 12 34.29 -19.39 -9.64
N ARG A 13 33.22 -19.13 -10.41
CA ARG A 13 31.86 -19.48 -9.99
C ARG A 13 31.66 -20.98 -10.12
N LYS A 14 31.72 -21.69 -8.99
CA LYS A 14 31.35 -23.11 -8.89
C LYS A 14 29.90 -23.39 -9.31
N ASN A 15 29.03 -22.38 -9.26
CA ASN A 15 27.65 -22.49 -9.74
C ASN A 15 27.49 -21.79 -11.09
N LEU A 16 26.71 -22.40 -11.97
CA LEU A 16 26.27 -21.78 -13.23
C LEU A 16 25.23 -20.67 -13.00
N ARG A 17 25.18 -20.10 -11.79
CA ARG A 17 24.29 -19.00 -11.48
C ARG A 17 24.84 -17.78 -12.22
N LEU A 18 23.98 -17.14 -13.02
CA LEU A 18 24.33 -15.96 -13.82
C LEU A 18 25.20 -16.26 -15.07
N TRP A 19 25.23 -17.51 -15.56
CA TRP A 19 25.96 -17.89 -16.78
C TRP A 19 25.59 -17.06 -18.02
N ALA A 20 24.35 -16.55 -18.07
CA ALA A 20 23.87 -15.75 -19.18
C ALA A 20 24.14 -14.24 -19.03
N GLU A 21 24.77 -13.75 -17.95
CA GLU A 21 25.09 -12.31 -17.81
C GLU A 21 25.93 -11.81 -18.99
N GLY A 22 25.57 -10.64 -19.54
CA GLY A 22 26.28 -10.00 -20.67
C GLY A 22 25.53 -10.15 -22.00
N ALA A 23 26.28 -10.41 -23.07
CA ALA A 23 25.80 -10.60 -24.44
C ALA A 23 24.82 -11.77 -24.59
N ARG A 24 24.93 -12.80 -23.75
CA ARG A 24 23.93 -13.88 -23.72
C ARG A 24 22.57 -13.36 -23.22
N GLU A 25 22.56 -12.48 -22.23
CA GLU A 25 21.34 -11.88 -21.67
C GLU A 25 20.68 -10.90 -22.64
N THR A 26 21.46 -10.19 -23.46
CA THR A 26 20.90 -9.30 -24.49
C THR A 26 20.14 -10.07 -25.57
N ILE A 27 20.53 -11.32 -25.85
CA ILE A 27 19.76 -12.22 -26.73
C ILE A 27 18.50 -12.74 -26.02
N LEU A 28 18.62 -13.21 -24.77
CA LEU A 28 17.52 -13.93 -24.12
C LEU A 28 16.44 -13.01 -23.53
N SER A 29 16.79 -11.81 -23.06
CA SER A 29 15.86 -10.92 -22.34
C SER A 29 14.67 -10.44 -23.17
N PRO A 30 14.82 -10.04 -24.44
CA PRO A 30 13.69 -9.60 -25.27
C PRO A 30 12.60 -10.67 -25.44
N HIS A 31 12.95 -11.96 -25.31
CA HIS A 31 12.01 -13.06 -25.46
C HIS A 31 11.26 -13.43 -24.17
N LEU A 32 11.51 -12.76 -23.03
CA LEU A 32 10.90 -13.11 -21.75
C LEU A 32 9.36 -13.08 -21.80
N ASP A 33 8.78 -12.02 -22.37
CA ASP A 33 7.33 -11.87 -22.47
C ASP A 33 6.72 -12.86 -23.46
N ALA A 34 7.36 -13.05 -24.61
CA ALA A 34 6.92 -14.02 -25.61
C ALA A 34 6.97 -15.47 -25.08
N TYR A 35 8.01 -15.81 -24.32
CA TYR A 35 8.12 -17.12 -23.65
C TYR A 35 7.08 -17.27 -22.53
N GLN A 36 6.79 -16.21 -21.76
CA GLN A 36 5.73 -16.21 -20.76
C GLN A 36 4.36 -16.49 -21.39
N ILE A 37 4.01 -15.78 -22.48
CA ILE A 37 2.76 -15.98 -23.23
C ILE A 37 2.67 -17.43 -23.76
N ALA A 38 3.74 -17.91 -24.40
CA ALA A 38 3.78 -19.27 -24.94
C ALA A 38 3.65 -20.35 -23.84
N LYS A 39 4.21 -20.09 -22.65
CA LYS A 39 4.09 -20.99 -21.49
C LYS A 39 2.67 -21.02 -20.95
N ASP A 40 2.00 -19.87 -20.86
CA ASP A 40 0.62 -19.78 -20.39
C ASP A 40 -0.37 -20.41 -21.40
N GLN A 41 -0.05 -20.41 -22.70
CA GLN A 41 -0.77 -21.13 -23.75
C GLN A 41 -0.53 -22.66 -23.76
N GLY A 42 0.40 -23.17 -22.94
CA GLY A 42 0.63 -24.60 -22.75
C GLY A 42 1.92 -25.17 -23.37
N ARG A 43 2.19 -26.45 -23.08
CA ARG A 43 3.49 -27.11 -23.33
C ARG A 43 3.93 -27.13 -24.79
N ARG A 44 2.99 -27.23 -25.74
CA ARG A 44 3.31 -27.25 -27.18
C ARG A 44 3.83 -25.90 -27.67
N GLN A 45 3.18 -24.81 -27.25
CA GLN A 45 3.61 -23.45 -27.60
C GLN A 45 4.92 -23.08 -26.89
N GLU A 46 5.07 -23.45 -25.61
CA GLU A 46 6.34 -23.30 -24.88
C GLU A 46 7.51 -23.92 -25.66
N ARG A 47 7.36 -25.19 -26.10
CA ARG A 47 8.40 -25.90 -26.87
C ARG A 47 8.69 -25.21 -28.21
N LYS A 48 7.66 -24.77 -28.93
CA LYS A 48 7.81 -24.07 -30.22
C LYS A 48 8.59 -22.76 -30.05
N MET A 49 8.24 -21.97 -29.04
CA MET A 49 8.92 -20.71 -28.71
C MET A 49 10.36 -20.97 -28.28
N LEU A 50 10.58 -21.93 -27.37
CA LEU A 50 11.92 -22.28 -26.91
C LEU A 50 12.83 -22.73 -28.07
N LYS A 51 12.30 -23.53 -29.02
CA LYS A 51 13.05 -23.93 -30.23
C LYS A 51 13.44 -22.72 -31.08
N LYS A 52 12.56 -21.72 -31.22
CA LYS A 52 12.89 -20.46 -31.92
C LYS A 52 14.02 -19.70 -31.22
N ILE A 53 13.92 -19.56 -29.90
CA ILE A 53 14.93 -18.85 -29.10
C ILE A 53 16.28 -19.58 -29.14
N CYS A 54 16.29 -20.90 -29.02
CA CYS A 54 17.53 -21.68 -29.07
C CYS A 54 18.19 -21.59 -30.46
N ARG A 55 17.41 -21.59 -31.55
CA ARG A 55 17.93 -21.36 -32.91
C ARG A 55 18.62 -20.00 -33.04
N GLU A 56 17.96 -18.93 -32.59
CA GLU A 56 18.54 -17.58 -32.59
C GLU A 56 19.81 -17.53 -31.72
N PHE A 57 19.79 -18.15 -30.55
CA PHE A 57 20.94 -18.21 -29.65
C PHE A 57 22.14 -18.91 -30.29
N HIS A 58 21.96 -20.11 -30.85
CA HIS A 58 23.05 -20.89 -31.47
C HIS A 58 23.55 -20.32 -32.78
N ALA A 59 22.78 -19.47 -33.46
CA ALA A 59 23.25 -18.73 -34.62
C ALA A 59 24.13 -17.53 -34.23
N ARG A 60 23.80 -16.86 -33.12
CA ARG A 60 24.58 -15.72 -32.62
C ARG A 60 25.80 -16.11 -31.79
N VAL A 61 25.75 -17.25 -31.09
CA VAL A 61 26.76 -17.71 -30.15
C VAL A 61 27.28 -19.09 -30.58
N SER A 62 28.57 -19.19 -30.86
CA SER A 62 29.19 -20.47 -31.20
C SER A 62 29.19 -21.43 -30.00
N TRP A 63 28.88 -22.70 -30.25
CA TRP A 63 28.86 -23.76 -29.25
C TRP A 63 30.24 -24.03 -28.64
N ARG A 64 31.33 -23.61 -29.31
CA ARG A 64 32.72 -23.74 -28.84
C ARG A 64 33.08 -22.71 -27.76
N VAL A 65 32.32 -21.62 -27.61
CA VAL A 65 32.62 -20.56 -26.64
C VAL A 65 32.31 -21.04 -25.21
N LYS A 66 33.27 -20.90 -24.30
CA LYS A 66 33.11 -21.29 -22.90
C LYS A 66 32.17 -20.34 -22.16
N ASP A 67 31.60 -20.80 -21.05
CA ASP A 67 30.58 -20.04 -20.31
C ASP A 67 31.10 -18.73 -19.69
N HIS A 68 32.38 -18.69 -19.30
CA HIS A 68 33.01 -17.51 -18.71
C HIS A 68 33.48 -16.50 -19.75
N GLU A 69 33.68 -16.93 -20.99
CA GLU A 69 34.07 -16.07 -22.11
C GLU A 69 32.84 -15.32 -22.65
N GLU A 70 33.03 -14.05 -22.98
CA GLU A 70 31.99 -13.20 -23.55
C GLU A 70 31.96 -13.39 -25.08
N PRO A 71 30.84 -13.90 -25.65
CA PRO A 71 30.80 -14.21 -27.07
C PRO A 71 30.69 -12.94 -27.90
N VAL A 72 31.37 -12.91 -29.05
CA VAL A 72 31.11 -11.92 -30.10
C VAL A 72 29.82 -12.31 -30.80
N LEU A 73 28.80 -11.45 -30.71
CA LEU A 73 27.48 -11.72 -31.27
C LEU A 73 27.52 -11.57 -32.80
N LYS A 74 27.13 -12.63 -33.51
CA LYS A 74 26.86 -12.55 -34.96
C LYS A 74 25.48 -11.93 -35.21
N GLU A 75 25.31 -11.31 -36.37
CA GLU A 75 23.99 -10.87 -36.82
C GLU A 75 23.09 -12.09 -37.06
N TRP A 76 21.81 -11.97 -36.67
CA TRP A 76 20.84 -13.05 -36.83
C TRP A 76 19.92 -12.74 -37.98
N ASP A 77 19.96 -13.59 -39.00
CA ASP A 77 18.98 -13.64 -40.07
C ASP A 77 18.13 -14.93 -39.92
N PRO A 78 16.81 -14.81 -39.66
CA PRO A 78 15.91 -15.96 -39.59
C PRO A 78 15.86 -16.83 -40.85
N ASN A 79 16.27 -16.28 -42.01
CA ASN A 79 16.23 -16.95 -43.30
C ASN A 79 17.61 -17.40 -43.80
N ALA A 80 18.69 -17.07 -43.09
CA ALA A 80 20.02 -17.53 -43.47
C ALA A 80 20.09 -19.06 -43.40
N LEU A 81 20.63 -19.66 -44.46
CA LEU A 81 20.96 -21.08 -44.45
C LEU A 81 22.09 -21.30 -43.45
N GLN A 82 21.91 -22.24 -42.52
CA GLN A 82 22.99 -22.62 -41.61
C GLN A 82 24.08 -23.31 -42.43
N ASP A 83 25.29 -22.75 -42.37
CA ASP A 83 26.46 -23.38 -42.96
C ASP A 83 26.63 -24.78 -42.36
N VAL A 84 26.65 -25.78 -43.24
CA VAL A 84 26.92 -27.16 -42.84
C VAL A 84 28.42 -27.24 -42.54
N GLU A 85 28.76 -27.09 -41.26
CA GLU A 85 30.10 -27.33 -40.76
C GLU A 85 30.47 -28.80 -41.02
N VAL A 86 31.54 -29.04 -41.78
CA VAL A 86 32.11 -30.39 -41.94
C VAL A 86 32.86 -30.71 -40.65
N LEU A 87 32.27 -31.55 -39.81
CA LEU A 87 32.79 -31.95 -38.50
C LEU A 87 33.18 -33.43 -38.56
N SER A 88 34.15 -33.85 -37.75
CA SER A 88 34.37 -35.28 -37.53
C SER A 88 33.21 -35.88 -36.73
N GLU A 89 32.99 -37.19 -36.81
CA GLU A 89 31.95 -37.88 -36.03
C GLU A 89 32.06 -37.60 -34.52
N GLU A 90 33.28 -37.49 -34.01
CA GLU A 90 33.55 -37.14 -32.61
C GLU A 90 33.14 -35.69 -32.29
N GLU A 91 33.45 -34.74 -33.18
CA GLU A 91 33.07 -33.34 -33.01
C GLU A 91 31.56 -33.12 -33.14
N GLU A 92 30.89 -33.88 -34.01
CA GLU A 92 29.43 -33.86 -34.15
C GLU A 92 28.75 -34.32 -32.86
N ALA A 93 29.21 -35.43 -32.28
CA ALA A 93 28.69 -35.91 -31.00
C ALA A 93 28.91 -34.88 -29.87
N ALA A 94 30.08 -34.26 -29.82
CA ALA A 94 30.38 -33.20 -28.85
C ALA A 94 29.49 -31.96 -29.03
N LYS A 95 29.25 -31.55 -30.29
CA LYS A 95 28.37 -30.43 -30.63
C LYS A 95 26.93 -30.70 -30.19
N VAL A 96 26.39 -31.88 -30.49
CA VAL A 96 25.02 -32.27 -30.09
C VAL A 96 24.88 -32.24 -28.57
N ALA A 97 25.80 -32.88 -27.84
CA ALA A 97 25.77 -32.90 -26.38
C ALA A 97 25.83 -31.49 -25.77
N ARG A 98 26.68 -30.62 -26.33
CA ARG A 98 26.82 -29.23 -25.86
C ARG A 98 25.59 -28.39 -26.16
N VAL A 99 24.99 -28.54 -27.34
CA VAL A 99 23.75 -27.84 -27.73
C VAL A 99 22.61 -28.23 -26.81
N ASP A 100 22.42 -29.53 -26.55
CA ASP A 100 21.38 -30.03 -25.63
C ASP A 100 21.55 -29.48 -24.20
N GLU A 101 22.80 -29.41 -23.73
CA GLU A 101 23.12 -28.82 -22.44
C GLU A 101 22.73 -27.34 -22.38
N LEU A 102 23.08 -26.57 -23.42
CA LEU A 102 22.76 -25.15 -23.54
C LEU A 102 21.25 -24.92 -23.63
N ASP A 103 20.52 -25.70 -24.42
CA ASP A 103 19.06 -25.62 -24.52
C ASP A 103 18.38 -25.83 -23.16
N ALA A 104 18.85 -26.83 -22.41
CA ALA A 104 18.38 -27.08 -21.04
C ALA A 104 18.69 -25.90 -20.11
N ARG A 105 19.85 -25.26 -20.25
CA ARG A 105 20.24 -24.07 -19.47
C ARG A 105 19.42 -22.84 -19.84
N ILE A 106 19.15 -22.60 -21.12
CA ILE A 106 18.27 -21.52 -21.60
C ILE A 106 16.88 -21.70 -21.01
N ARG A 107 16.32 -22.90 -21.08
CA ARG A 107 15.01 -23.21 -20.47
C ARG A 107 15.00 -22.95 -18.96
N ARG A 108 16.04 -23.39 -18.24
CA ARG A 108 16.19 -23.12 -16.79
C ARG A 108 16.30 -21.63 -16.51
N TRP A 109 17.03 -20.88 -17.34
CA TRP A 109 17.19 -19.43 -17.22
C TRP A 109 15.84 -18.72 -17.34
N PHE A 110 15.05 -19.01 -18.39
CA PHE A 110 13.72 -18.45 -18.53
C PHE A 110 12.80 -18.84 -17.37
N THR A 111 12.80 -20.11 -16.97
CA THR A 111 11.99 -20.56 -15.83
C THR A 111 12.36 -19.83 -14.55
N TYR A 112 13.66 -19.62 -14.29
CA TYR A 112 14.14 -18.86 -13.15
C TYR A 112 13.77 -17.38 -13.23
N ARG A 113 13.98 -16.73 -14.39
CA ARG A 113 13.65 -15.31 -14.62
C ARG A 113 12.16 -15.08 -14.52
N LEU A 114 11.33 -15.90 -15.16
CA LEU A 114 9.89 -15.84 -15.00
C LEU A 114 9.46 -16.10 -13.56
N ARG A 115 10.08 -17.03 -12.83
CA ARG A 115 9.79 -17.20 -11.40
C ARG A 115 10.18 -15.96 -10.59
N LYS A 116 11.25 -15.25 -10.94
CA LYS A 116 11.67 -14.00 -10.28
C LYS A 116 10.74 -12.83 -10.62
N ILE A 117 10.41 -12.64 -11.88
CA ILE A 117 9.42 -11.64 -12.35
C ILE A 117 8.04 -11.97 -11.76
N ARG A 118 7.65 -13.25 -11.73
CA ARG A 118 6.43 -13.70 -11.04
C ARG A 118 6.56 -13.60 -9.54
N LYS A 119 7.74 -13.59 -8.90
CA LYS A 119 7.84 -13.33 -7.45
C LYS A 119 7.69 -11.84 -7.16
N SER A 120 8.24 -10.97 -8.00
CA SER A 120 7.99 -9.53 -7.93
C SER A 120 6.58 -9.13 -8.38
N LYS A 121 5.90 -9.97 -9.17
CA LYS A 121 4.49 -9.79 -9.57
C LYS A 121 3.50 -10.64 -8.76
N ARG A 122 3.92 -11.68 -8.03
CA ARG A 122 3.05 -12.49 -7.13
C ARG A 122 2.96 -11.88 -5.74
N SER A 123 3.84 -10.93 -5.40
CA SER A 123 3.42 -9.90 -4.46
C SER A 123 2.13 -9.21 -4.93
N ASN A 124 1.71 -9.33 -6.21
CA ASN A 124 0.45 -8.82 -6.72
C ASN A 124 -0.72 -9.83 -6.88
N LYS A 125 -0.51 -11.15 -6.74
CA LYS A 125 -1.63 -12.13 -6.87
C LYS A 125 -2.06 -12.75 -5.52
N GLU A 126 -1.16 -12.70 -4.55
CA GLU A 126 -1.46 -12.66 -3.13
C GLU A 126 -0.79 -11.38 -2.61
N VAL A 127 -1.16 -10.20 -3.15
CA VAL A 127 -0.91 -9.01 -2.33
C VAL A 127 -1.73 -9.29 -1.10
N ASP A 128 -1.07 -9.45 0.04
CA ASP A 128 -1.72 -9.20 1.31
C ASP A 128 -2.53 -7.91 1.10
N PRO A 129 -3.86 -7.90 1.19
CA PRO A 129 -4.67 -6.71 0.87
C PRO A 129 -4.20 -5.46 1.64
N ARG A 130 -3.44 -5.66 2.72
CA ARG A 130 -2.75 -4.65 3.51
C ARG A 130 -1.59 -3.92 2.81
N LYS A 131 -1.02 -4.53 1.77
CA LYS A 131 0.11 -4.01 0.99
C LYS A 131 -0.30 -3.53 -0.38
N ASP A 132 -1.52 -3.87 -0.82
CA ASP A 132 -2.07 -3.32 -2.05
C ASP A 132 -2.56 -1.90 -1.76
N PRO A 133 -1.95 -0.85 -2.34
CA PRO A 133 -2.35 0.52 -2.08
C PRO A 133 -3.82 0.75 -2.42
N TYR A 134 -4.36 0.05 -3.42
CA TYR A 134 -5.77 0.17 -3.79
C TYR A 134 -6.69 -0.41 -2.71
N SER A 135 -6.39 -1.61 -2.22
CA SER A 135 -7.15 -2.24 -1.12
C SER A 135 -7.11 -1.44 0.18
N VAL A 136 -5.95 -0.86 0.53
CA VAL A 136 -5.83 0.05 1.69
C VAL A 136 -6.68 1.29 1.50
N LEU A 137 -6.63 1.88 0.33
CA LEU A 137 -7.41 3.07 0.00
C LEU A 137 -8.92 2.78 0.04
N MET A 138 -9.37 1.63 -0.48
CA MET A 138 -10.76 1.17 -0.38
C MET A 138 -11.19 0.94 1.09
N ALA A 139 -10.29 0.41 1.93
CA ALA A 139 -10.55 0.22 3.35
C ALA A 139 -10.80 1.57 4.05
N THR A 140 -9.97 2.58 3.75
CA THR A 140 -10.15 3.96 4.25
C THR A 140 -11.52 4.51 3.88
N LEU A 141 -11.95 4.34 2.62
CA LEU A 141 -13.28 4.78 2.20
C LEU A 141 -14.39 4.14 3.04
N SER A 142 -14.27 2.86 3.39
CA SER A 142 -15.25 2.16 4.24
C SER A 142 -15.16 2.49 5.74
N GLY A 143 -14.23 3.38 6.15
CA GLY A 143 -13.92 3.67 7.54
C GLY A 143 -13.20 2.54 8.28
N VAL A 144 -12.71 1.53 7.56
CA VAL A 144 -11.99 0.39 8.14
C VAL A 144 -10.52 0.79 8.26
N THR A 145 -10.11 1.18 9.47
CA THR A 145 -8.73 1.58 9.77
C THR A 145 -7.82 0.37 9.97
N ALA A 146 -6.52 0.55 9.71
CA ALA A 146 -5.54 -0.49 9.96
C ALA A 146 -5.57 -0.92 11.44
N PRO A 147 -5.48 -2.22 11.74
CA PRO A 147 -5.59 -2.70 13.10
C PRO A 147 -4.39 -2.19 13.89
N PRO A 148 -4.58 -1.78 15.16
CA PRO A 148 -3.46 -1.37 15.99
C PRO A 148 -2.46 -2.52 16.13
N LYS A 149 -1.18 -2.18 16.27
CA LYS A 149 -0.16 -3.18 16.60
C LYS A 149 -0.48 -3.79 17.96
N ALA A 150 -0.20 -5.08 18.14
CA ALA A 150 -0.30 -5.73 19.44
C ALA A 150 0.51 -4.92 20.48
N LEU A 151 -0.15 -4.55 21.58
CA LEU A 151 0.48 -3.79 22.64
C LEU A 151 1.59 -4.63 23.29
N GLN A 152 2.64 -3.96 23.77
CA GLN A 152 3.59 -4.63 24.65
C GLN A 152 2.92 -4.95 25.99
N ALA A 153 3.40 -5.97 26.71
CA ALA A 153 2.75 -6.44 27.94
C ALA A 153 2.57 -5.32 28.99
N TYR A 154 3.56 -4.44 29.17
CA TYR A 154 3.43 -3.32 30.11
C TYR A 154 2.42 -2.24 29.63
N GLN A 155 2.25 -2.07 28.31
CA GLN A 155 1.27 -1.13 27.75
C GLN A 155 -0.15 -1.66 27.92
N GLN A 156 -0.33 -2.98 27.73
CA GLN A 156 -1.57 -3.67 28.04
C GLN A 156 -1.89 -3.53 29.53
N PHE A 157 -0.90 -3.73 30.41
CA PHE A 157 -1.04 -3.54 31.85
C PHE A 157 -1.47 -2.11 32.20
N MET A 158 -0.84 -1.10 31.59
CA MET A 158 -1.30 0.29 31.76
C MET A 158 -2.76 0.43 31.35
N ARG A 159 -3.17 -0.08 30.19
CA ARG A 159 -4.56 0.06 29.74
C ARG A 159 -5.57 -0.63 30.66
N GLU A 160 -5.21 -1.79 31.24
CA GLU A 160 -6.10 -2.57 32.12
C GLU A 160 -6.11 -2.08 33.58
N SER A 161 -5.02 -1.49 34.08
CA SER A 161 -4.82 -1.25 35.51
C SER A 161 -4.23 0.13 35.83
N TYR A 162 -4.36 1.11 34.93
CA TYR A 162 -3.78 2.44 35.15
C TYR A 162 -4.33 3.08 36.42
N GLU A 163 -5.66 3.20 36.54
CA GLU A 163 -6.30 3.94 37.63
C GLU A 163 -6.03 3.32 39.01
N GLU A 164 -6.03 1.99 39.09
CA GLU A 164 -5.89 1.27 40.37
C GLU A 164 -4.44 1.12 40.82
N LYS A 165 -3.53 0.73 39.92
CA LYS A 165 -2.16 0.32 40.29
C LYS A 165 -1.10 1.35 39.92
N VAL A 166 -1.25 2.07 38.80
CA VAL A 166 -0.18 2.93 38.26
C VAL A 166 -0.37 4.39 38.64
N ALA A 167 -1.58 4.92 38.53
CA ALA A 167 -1.92 6.32 38.81
C ALA A 167 -1.52 6.78 40.23
N PRO A 168 -1.78 6.04 41.32
CA PRO A 168 -1.36 6.49 42.66
C PRO A 168 0.17 6.57 42.79
N ILE A 169 0.90 5.59 42.22
CA ILE A 169 2.37 5.56 42.26
C ILE A 169 2.96 6.67 41.39
N VAL A 170 2.34 6.95 40.24
CA VAL A 170 2.71 8.08 39.37
C VAL A 170 2.51 9.41 40.11
N ALA A 171 1.37 9.59 40.79
CA ALA A 171 1.09 10.81 41.54
C ALA A 171 2.11 11.01 42.67
N GLU A 172 2.33 9.99 43.48
CA GLU A 172 3.30 10.02 44.59
C GLU A 172 4.72 10.36 44.09
N ARG A 173 5.21 9.65 43.07
CA ARG A 173 6.55 9.90 42.53
C ARG A 173 6.66 11.24 41.81
N TRP A 174 5.58 11.72 41.21
CA TRP A 174 5.57 13.03 40.56
C TRP A 174 5.59 14.17 41.58
N GLU A 175 4.94 14.02 42.73
CA GLU A 175 5.06 14.96 43.85
C GLU A 175 6.48 14.97 44.43
N GLN A 176 7.11 13.80 44.59
CA GLN A 176 8.52 13.71 45.01
C GLN A 176 9.45 14.43 44.00
N GLU A 177 9.30 14.15 42.70
CA GLU A 177 10.10 14.80 41.64
C GLU A 177 9.92 16.33 41.63
N LYS A 178 8.70 16.83 41.92
CA LYS A 178 8.44 18.28 42.05
C LYS A 178 9.14 18.89 43.25
N ASN A 179 9.20 18.16 44.37
CA ASN A 179 9.86 18.62 45.59
C ASN A 179 11.39 18.66 45.41
N ASP A 180 11.94 17.65 44.73
CA ASP A 180 13.38 17.55 44.47
C ASP A 180 13.84 18.54 43.39
N ASN A 181 12.97 18.86 42.43
CA ASN A 181 13.28 19.72 41.30
C ASN A 181 12.37 20.96 41.29
N SER A 182 12.75 21.96 42.10
CA SER A 182 11.96 23.19 42.31
C SER A 182 11.58 23.96 41.03
N LYS A 183 12.33 23.79 39.95
CA LYS A 183 12.05 24.41 38.64
C LYS A 183 10.97 23.69 37.83
N LEU A 184 10.67 22.43 38.14
CA LEU A 184 9.65 21.64 37.45
C LEU A 184 8.23 21.94 37.96
N SER A 185 8.12 22.30 39.25
CA SER A 185 6.84 22.56 39.92
C SER A 185 6.06 23.74 39.32
N GLU A 186 6.75 24.77 38.83
CA GLU A 186 6.14 25.95 38.22
C GLU A 186 5.67 25.72 36.78
N ARG A 187 6.31 24.80 36.03
CA ARG A 187 6.14 24.71 34.58
C ARG A 187 5.18 23.64 34.10
N THR A 188 4.89 22.59 34.89
CA THR A 188 4.08 21.47 34.39
C THR A 188 3.14 20.95 35.47
N LYS A 189 1.83 21.12 35.26
CA LYS A 189 0.79 20.65 36.19
C LYS A 189 0.75 19.12 36.22
N GLU A 190 0.86 18.48 35.06
CA GLU A 190 0.70 17.03 34.88
C GLU A 190 2.00 16.31 34.51
N PRO A 191 2.15 15.03 34.91
CA PRO A 191 3.32 14.23 34.55
C PRO A 191 3.37 13.94 33.05
N LYS A 192 4.54 14.15 32.44
CA LYS A 192 4.77 13.84 31.02
C LYS A 192 4.52 12.36 30.72
N ALA A 193 4.10 12.04 29.50
CA ALA A 193 3.81 10.66 29.08
C ALA A 193 5.00 9.70 29.29
N GLY A 194 6.23 10.15 29.04
CA GLY A 194 7.45 9.37 29.28
C GLY A 194 7.65 8.98 30.75
N PHE A 195 7.35 9.89 31.68
CA PHE A 195 7.43 9.62 33.12
C PHE A 195 6.42 8.55 33.54
N ARG A 196 5.16 8.69 33.10
CA ARG A 196 4.10 7.69 33.34
C ARG A 196 4.48 6.31 32.83
N ALA A 197 5.04 6.23 31.62
CA ALA A 197 5.50 4.98 31.04
C ALA A 197 6.67 4.37 31.81
N ALA A 198 7.62 5.18 32.32
CA ALA A 198 8.75 4.70 33.11
C ALA A 198 8.30 4.10 34.45
N VAL A 199 7.40 4.79 35.17
CA VAL A 199 6.81 4.27 36.41
C VAL A 199 6.04 2.99 36.15
N ALA A 200 5.19 2.97 35.11
CA ALA A 200 4.42 1.78 34.75
C ALA A 200 5.30 0.56 34.42
N ARG A 201 6.45 0.76 33.76
CA ARG A 201 7.41 -0.32 33.47
C ARG A 201 7.99 -0.91 34.75
N GLN A 202 8.28 -0.09 35.76
CA GLN A 202 8.79 -0.56 37.05
C GLN A 202 7.72 -1.34 37.81
N VAL A 203 6.52 -0.76 37.94
CA VAL A 203 5.38 -1.45 38.58
C VAL A 203 5.09 -2.77 37.88
N PHE A 204 5.14 -2.80 36.55
CA PHE A 204 4.99 -4.02 35.77
C PHE A 204 6.13 -5.00 36.00
N ALA A 205 7.37 -4.54 36.17
CA ALA A 205 8.53 -5.39 36.43
C ALA A 205 8.46 -6.06 37.81
N ASP A 206 7.85 -5.40 38.79
CA ASP A 206 7.67 -5.91 40.16
C ASP A 206 6.56 -6.97 40.26
N LEU A 207 5.69 -7.08 39.26
CA LEU A 207 4.67 -8.13 39.21
C LEU A 207 5.29 -9.53 39.10
N ALA A 208 4.58 -10.51 39.65
CA ALA A 208 4.96 -11.92 39.53
C ALA A 208 5.12 -12.32 38.05
N ALA A 209 6.09 -13.20 37.77
CA ALA A 209 6.40 -13.63 36.40
C ALA A 209 5.19 -14.23 35.68
N GLU A 210 4.32 -14.93 36.41
CA GLU A 210 3.07 -15.52 35.87
C GLU A 210 2.07 -14.44 35.44
N GLU A 211 1.87 -13.39 36.24
CA GLU A 211 0.97 -12.28 35.92
C GLU A 211 1.47 -11.50 34.70
N ARG A 212 2.78 -11.20 34.64
CA ARG A 212 3.40 -10.55 33.48
C ARG A 212 3.21 -11.36 32.19
N LYS A 213 3.39 -12.69 32.28
CA LYS A 213 3.19 -13.59 31.14
C LYS A 213 1.71 -13.61 30.71
N ALA A 214 0.78 -13.70 31.66
CA ALA A 214 -0.66 -13.69 31.38
C ALA A 214 -1.11 -12.40 30.68
N ILE A 215 -0.62 -11.24 31.13
CA ILE A 215 -0.88 -9.94 30.47
C ILE A 215 -0.28 -9.92 29.06
N GLY A 216 0.95 -10.42 28.89
CA GLY A 216 1.60 -10.51 27.58
C GLY A 216 0.84 -11.42 26.60
N ASP A 217 0.29 -12.53 27.08
CA ASP A 217 -0.51 -13.43 26.26
C ASP A 217 -1.87 -12.82 25.88
N ARG A 218 -2.52 -12.05 26.78
CA ARG A 218 -3.72 -11.26 26.45
C ARG A 218 -3.43 -10.21 25.37
N ALA A 219 -2.34 -9.45 25.52
CA ALA A 219 -1.96 -8.42 24.54
C ALA A 219 -1.71 -9.01 23.13
N LYS A 220 -1.06 -10.18 23.07
CA LYS A 220 -0.87 -10.92 21.81
C LYS A 220 -2.19 -11.41 21.23
N LYS A 221 -3.07 -11.96 22.07
CA LYS A 221 -4.38 -12.46 21.65
C LYS A 221 -5.22 -11.33 21.07
N GLU A 222 -5.37 -10.21 21.77
CA GLU A 222 -6.12 -9.06 21.26
C GLU A 222 -5.53 -8.50 19.96
N GLY A 223 -4.21 -8.43 19.86
CA GLY A 223 -3.55 -8.00 18.62
C GLY A 223 -3.82 -8.98 17.46
N ALA A 224 -3.90 -10.28 17.73
CA ALA A 224 -4.28 -11.28 16.74
C ALA A 224 -5.76 -11.19 16.36
N ASP A 225 -6.65 -11.01 17.33
CA ASP A 225 -8.10 -10.87 17.13
C ASP A 225 -8.40 -9.60 16.31
N ALA A 226 -7.77 -8.46 16.62
CA ALA A 226 -7.88 -7.22 15.84
C ALA A 226 -7.35 -7.40 14.41
N LYS A 227 -6.25 -8.14 14.26
CA LYS A 227 -5.67 -8.46 12.96
C LYS A 227 -6.60 -9.33 12.13
N GLU A 228 -7.23 -10.33 12.74
CA GLU A 228 -8.17 -11.23 12.09
C GLU A 228 -9.47 -10.51 11.71
N SER A 229 -10.06 -9.76 12.64
CA SER A 229 -11.23 -8.88 12.40
C SER A 229 -11.00 -7.97 11.20
N TYR A 230 -9.88 -7.26 11.16
CA TYR A 230 -9.54 -6.40 10.03
C TYR A 230 -9.38 -7.19 8.72
N SER A 231 -8.71 -8.35 8.76
CA SER A 231 -8.59 -9.19 7.56
C SER A 231 -9.93 -9.75 7.09
N ALA A 232 -10.86 -10.03 8.00
CA ALA A 232 -12.20 -10.47 7.67
C ALA A 232 -12.98 -9.33 7.02
N SER A 233 -12.91 -8.12 7.57
CA SER A 233 -13.54 -6.92 7.00
C SER A 233 -13.03 -6.60 5.60
N LEU A 234 -11.72 -6.75 5.33
CA LEU A 234 -11.17 -6.54 3.98
C LEU A 234 -11.62 -7.59 2.94
N LYS A 235 -11.98 -8.79 3.38
CA LYS A 235 -12.42 -9.89 2.51
C LYS A 235 -13.94 -9.94 2.34
N ALA A 236 -14.67 -9.37 3.29
CA ALA A 236 -16.12 -9.30 3.25
C ALA A 236 -16.56 -8.41 2.08
N PRO A 237 -17.69 -8.72 1.41
CA PRO A 237 -18.27 -7.81 0.44
C PRO A 237 -18.66 -6.48 1.13
N PRO A 238 -18.63 -5.34 0.40
CA PRO A 238 -19.07 -4.07 0.96
C PRO A 238 -20.49 -4.16 1.50
N SER A 239 -20.67 -3.75 2.76
CA SER A 239 -21.99 -3.76 3.39
C SER A 239 -22.94 -2.85 2.61
N GLN A 240 -24.16 -3.34 2.37
CA GLN A 240 -25.22 -2.61 1.68
C GLN A 240 -26.18 -1.91 2.65
N THR A 241 -25.91 -1.98 3.95
CA THR A 241 -26.72 -1.32 4.97
C THR A 241 -26.63 0.21 4.85
N PRO A 242 -27.73 0.96 5.06
CA PRO A 242 -27.74 2.43 5.04
C PRO A 242 -26.60 3.07 5.85
N GLU A 243 -26.32 2.55 7.05
CA GLU A 243 -25.28 3.05 7.97
C GLU A 243 -23.87 2.85 7.41
N ALA A 244 -23.65 1.77 6.66
CA ALA A 244 -22.35 1.51 6.06
C ALA A 244 -22.14 2.37 4.82
N ARG A 245 -23.19 2.55 4.01
CA ARG A 245 -23.16 3.46 2.86
C ARG A 245 -22.91 4.91 3.30
N GLN A 246 -23.58 5.36 4.37
CA GLN A 246 -23.37 6.71 4.89
C GLN A 246 -21.92 6.92 5.35
N ARG A 247 -21.36 5.99 6.12
CA ARG A 247 -19.93 6.03 6.50
C ARG A 247 -19.00 6.10 5.28
N CYS A 248 -19.31 5.36 4.22
CA CYS A 248 -18.54 5.46 2.99
C CYS A 248 -18.66 6.84 2.33
N ILE A 249 -19.88 7.40 2.29
CA ILE A 249 -20.15 8.74 1.75
C ILE A 249 -19.38 9.80 2.55
N ASP A 250 -19.40 9.72 3.88
CA ASP A 250 -18.68 10.64 4.76
C ASP A 250 -17.17 10.61 4.52
N GLY A 251 -16.61 9.42 4.24
CA GLY A 251 -15.20 9.23 3.93
C GLY A 251 -14.77 9.57 2.51
N VAL A 252 -15.67 9.98 1.61
CA VAL A 252 -15.34 10.26 0.20
C VAL A 252 -14.31 11.39 0.09
N ALA A 253 -14.47 12.47 0.87
CA ALA A 253 -13.57 13.61 0.80
C ALA A 253 -12.13 13.23 1.16
N ASP A 254 -11.95 12.51 2.27
CA ASP A 254 -10.64 12.01 2.73
C ASP A 254 -10.02 11.02 1.74
N PHE A 255 -10.86 10.20 1.10
CA PHE A 255 -10.42 9.21 0.11
C PHE A 255 -9.98 9.86 -1.21
N VAL A 256 -10.79 10.76 -1.77
CA VAL A 256 -10.58 11.34 -3.10
C VAL A 256 -9.65 12.54 -3.09
N GLY A 257 -9.63 13.31 -1.99
CA GLY A 257 -8.83 14.54 -1.85
C GLY A 257 -7.37 14.36 -2.24
N PRO A 258 -6.63 13.40 -1.64
CA PRO A 258 -5.22 13.14 -1.99
C PRO A 258 -5.02 12.74 -3.46
N ILE A 259 -5.99 12.04 -4.07
CA ILE A 259 -5.92 11.63 -5.48
C ILE A 259 -6.03 12.86 -6.39
N LEU A 260 -7.02 13.72 -6.15
CA LEU A 260 -7.20 14.95 -6.94
C LEU A 260 -6.03 15.91 -6.75
N GLN A 261 -5.49 16.00 -5.52
CA GLN A 261 -4.27 16.75 -5.22
C GLN A 261 -3.08 16.23 -6.03
N GLY A 262 -2.84 14.91 -6.04
CA GLY A 262 -1.76 14.30 -6.81
C GLY A 262 -1.92 14.52 -8.32
N LEU A 263 -3.15 14.40 -8.83
CA LEU A 263 -3.46 14.69 -10.24
C LEU A 263 -3.11 16.12 -10.60
N PHE A 264 -3.54 17.10 -9.81
CA PHE A 264 -3.20 18.50 -10.01
C PHE A 264 -1.69 18.74 -9.92
N ALA A 265 -1.02 18.19 -8.90
CA ALA A 265 0.42 18.39 -8.70
C ALA A 265 1.28 17.86 -9.85
N HIS A 266 0.85 16.78 -10.52
CA HIS A 266 1.62 16.17 -11.61
C HIS A 266 1.20 16.61 -13.01
N THR A 267 -0.03 17.09 -13.19
CA THR A 267 -0.55 17.45 -14.52
C THR A 267 -0.86 18.94 -14.68
N GLY A 268 -1.00 19.67 -13.57
CA GLY A 268 -1.52 21.04 -13.55
C GLY A 268 -3.02 21.15 -13.88
N LEU A 269 -3.72 20.02 -14.07
CA LEU A 269 -5.15 20.02 -14.40
C LEU A 269 -6.00 20.18 -13.14
N HIS A 270 -7.02 21.03 -13.23
CA HIS A 270 -8.07 21.13 -12.23
C HIS A 270 -8.97 19.91 -12.31
N ALA A 271 -9.31 19.34 -11.17
CA ALA A 271 -10.10 18.12 -11.10
C ALA A 271 -11.26 18.30 -10.13
N THR A 272 -12.44 17.81 -10.51
CA THR A 272 -13.62 17.79 -9.67
C THR A 272 -14.31 16.44 -9.83
N LEU A 273 -14.55 15.77 -8.71
CA LEU A 273 -15.44 14.62 -8.66
C LEU A 273 -16.83 15.11 -8.28
N ILE A 274 -17.83 14.75 -9.08
CA ILE A 274 -19.25 14.90 -8.75
C ILE A 274 -19.85 13.50 -8.70
N MET A 275 -20.55 13.19 -7.62
CA MET A 275 -21.27 11.92 -7.46
C MET A 275 -22.63 12.18 -6.81
N GLY A 276 -23.57 11.26 -7.00
CA GLY A 276 -24.88 11.39 -6.40
C GLY A 276 -25.67 10.09 -6.40
N GLY A 277 -26.74 10.09 -5.62
CA GLY A 277 -27.61 8.94 -5.38
C GLY A 277 -28.41 9.12 -4.10
N PRO A 278 -29.13 8.08 -3.65
CA PRO A 278 -29.84 8.09 -2.38
C PRO A 278 -28.87 8.28 -1.20
N ILE A 279 -29.00 9.38 -0.46
CA ILE A 279 -28.13 9.68 0.69
C ILE A 279 -28.85 9.28 2.00
N PRO A 280 -28.34 8.26 2.73
CA PRO A 280 -29.03 7.73 3.90
C PRO A 280 -29.38 8.74 4.99
N MET A 281 -28.48 9.68 5.31
CA MET A 281 -28.71 10.70 6.35
C MET A 281 -29.85 11.67 6.03
N PHE A 282 -30.20 11.83 4.75
CA PHE A 282 -31.32 12.65 4.28
C PHE A 282 -32.54 11.81 3.95
N GLY A 283 -32.79 10.75 4.73
CA GLY A 283 -33.93 9.86 4.52
C GLY A 283 -33.91 9.14 3.17
N GLY A 284 -32.73 8.95 2.58
CA GLY A 284 -32.57 8.32 1.28
C GLY A 284 -32.93 9.21 0.09
N GLU A 285 -33.07 10.52 0.28
CA GLU A 285 -33.27 11.48 -0.81
C GLU A 285 -32.12 11.44 -1.81
N ILE A 286 -32.42 11.60 -3.10
CA ILE A 286 -31.40 11.73 -4.15
C ILE A 286 -30.74 13.08 -4.01
N ARG A 287 -29.45 13.09 -3.67
CA ARG A 287 -28.62 14.30 -3.62
C ARG A 287 -27.30 14.08 -4.35
N THR A 288 -26.59 15.18 -4.59
CA THR A 288 -25.24 15.18 -5.13
C THR A 288 -24.25 15.72 -4.12
N LEU A 289 -23.05 15.16 -4.13
CA LEU A 289 -21.88 15.64 -3.42
C LEU A 289 -20.72 15.83 -4.40
N HIS A 290 -19.79 16.70 -4.04
CA HIS A 290 -18.65 16.97 -4.89
C HIS A 290 -17.38 17.24 -4.07
N VAL A 291 -16.24 16.90 -4.66
CA VAL A 291 -14.91 17.18 -4.13
C VAL A 291 -14.09 17.80 -5.25
N SER A 292 -13.56 19.00 -5.04
CA SER A 292 -12.82 19.75 -6.06
C SER A 292 -11.40 20.03 -5.60
N TYR A 293 -10.45 19.93 -6.53
CA TYR A 293 -9.07 20.33 -6.32
C TYR A 293 -8.57 21.24 -7.45
N GLY A 294 -7.76 22.22 -7.07
CA GLY A 294 -7.30 23.30 -7.93
C GLY A 294 -8.14 24.57 -7.75
N ARG A 295 -7.45 25.71 -7.76
CA ARG A 295 -8.00 27.04 -7.45
C ARG A 295 -7.81 27.97 -8.65
N ASN A 296 -8.81 28.79 -8.95
CA ASN A 296 -8.67 29.75 -10.05
C ASN A 296 -7.63 30.85 -9.71
N ARG A 297 -7.40 31.77 -10.65
CA ARG A 297 -6.42 32.87 -10.48
C ARG A 297 -6.99 34.15 -9.86
N THR A 298 -8.24 34.15 -9.37
CA THR A 298 -8.78 35.35 -8.69
C THR A 298 -8.15 35.48 -7.30
N VAL A 299 -8.31 36.64 -6.67
CA VAL A 299 -7.65 36.97 -5.38
C VAL A 299 -7.99 35.94 -4.29
N LEU A 300 -9.25 35.49 -4.24
CA LEU A 300 -9.71 34.49 -3.28
C LEU A 300 -9.36 33.05 -3.71
N GLY A 301 -9.00 32.84 -4.98
CA GLY A 301 -8.72 31.52 -5.55
C GLY A 301 -9.82 30.47 -5.29
N PRO A 302 -11.13 30.77 -5.45
CA PRO A 302 -12.15 29.78 -5.19
C PRO A 302 -12.01 28.56 -6.09
N HIS A 303 -12.49 27.42 -5.59
CA HIS A 303 -12.68 26.23 -6.39
C HIS A 303 -13.82 26.45 -7.40
N TRP A 304 -13.90 25.62 -8.45
CA TRP A 304 -14.91 25.77 -9.51
C TRP A 304 -16.36 25.86 -8.99
N PRO A 305 -16.81 25.02 -8.04
CA PRO A 305 -18.16 25.11 -7.48
C PRO A 305 -18.46 26.44 -6.77
N GLN A 306 -17.43 27.07 -6.19
CA GLN A 306 -17.56 28.33 -5.45
C GLN A 306 -17.45 29.54 -6.38
N TRP A 307 -16.73 29.41 -7.49
CA TRP A 307 -16.51 30.50 -8.44
C TRP A 307 -17.78 30.91 -9.20
N ASP A 308 -18.60 29.94 -9.61
CA ASP A 308 -19.87 30.17 -10.32
C ASP A 308 -20.95 29.24 -9.75
N LYS A 309 -21.38 29.55 -8.51
CA LYS A 309 -22.38 28.76 -7.78
C LYS A 309 -23.67 28.52 -8.60
N PRO A 310 -24.26 29.51 -9.30
CA PRO A 310 -25.49 29.29 -10.06
C PRO A 310 -25.31 28.27 -11.18
N ARG A 311 -24.25 28.37 -12.00
CA ARG A 311 -24.03 27.39 -13.07
C ARG A 311 -23.64 26.02 -12.54
N PHE A 312 -22.90 25.97 -11.44
CA PHE A 312 -22.60 24.68 -10.81
C PHE A 312 -23.87 24.02 -10.24
N ALA A 313 -24.81 24.82 -9.71
CA ALA A 313 -26.13 24.34 -9.30
C ALA A 313 -26.92 23.76 -10.48
N GLU A 314 -26.86 24.37 -11.67
CA GLU A 314 -27.48 23.80 -12.89
C GLU A 314 -26.88 22.43 -13.27
N VAL A 315 -25.55 22.27 -13.17
CA VAL A 315 -24.87 20.99 -13.44
C VAL A 315 -25.31 19.91 -12.46
N THR A 316 -25.34 20.23 -11.16
CA THR A 316 -25.80 19.28 -10.13
C THR A 316 -27.28 18.95 -10.26
N LYS A 317 -28.13 19.93 -10.61
CA LYS A 317 -29.55 19.71 -10.90
C LYS A 317 -29.74 18.74 -12.06
N PHE A 318 -29.04 18.95 -13.18
CA PHE A 318 -29.11 18.03 -14.33
C PHE A 318 -28.69 16.61 -13.94
N MET A 319 -27.67 16.47 -13.07
CA MET A 319 -27.27 15.17 -12.54
C MET A 319 -28.36 14.54 -11.65
N ILE A 320 -29.01 15.31 -10.79
CA ILE A 320 -30.13 14.83 -9.96
C ILE A 320 -31.29 14.33 -10.84
N GLU A 321 -31.66 15.08 -11.88
CA GLU A 321 -32.69 14.67 -12.84
C GLU A 321 -32.36 13.31 -13.49
N TYR A 322 -31.10 13.11 -13.89
CA TYR A 322 -30.63 11.82 -14.37
C TYR A 322 -30.72 10.72 -13.30
N LEU A 323 -30.30 11.01 -12.06
CA LEU A 323 -30.31 10.02 -10.96
C LEU A 323 -31.73 9.56 -10.61
N HIS A 324 -32.75 10.41 -10.75
CA HIS A 324 -34.15 9.99 -10.62
C HIS A 324 -34.58 8.92 -11.64
N THR A 325 -33.88 8.79 -12.76
CA THR A 325 -34.10 7.69 -13.72
C THR A 325 -33.37 6.40 -13.34
N ALA A 326 -32.35 6.50 -12.48
CA ALA A 326 -31.49 5.39 -12.08
C ALA A 326 -31.94 4.71 -10.78
N TYR A 327 -32.71 5.39 -9.93
CA TYR A 327 -33.17 4.88 -8.63
C TYR A 327 -34.68 4.96 -8.49
N THR A 328 -35.27 3.87 -8.02
CA THR A 328 -36.70 3.82 -7.70
C THR A 328 -36.99 4.44 -6.33
N PRO A 329 -38.23 4.95 -6.10
CA PRO A 329 -38.62 5.46 -4.79
C PRO A 329 -38.47 4.43 -3.65
N GLN A 330 -38.65 3.14 -3.96
CA GLN A 330 -38.48 2.07 -2.99
C GLN A 330 -37.02 1.90 -2.59
N GLU A 331 -36.07 1.98 -3.53
CA GLU A 331 -34.63 1.91 -3.23
C GLU A 331 -34.16 3.12 -2.43
N CYS A 332 -34.70 4.30 -2.72
CA CYS A 332 -34.48 5.50 -1.93
C CYS A 332 -34.94 5.29 -0.48
N ALA A 333 -36.19 4.85 -0.28
CA ALA A 333 -36.74 4.57 1.04
C ALA A 333 -35.95 3.48 1.80
N GLN A 334 -35.50 2.43 1.11
CA GLN A 334 -34.66 1.38 1.71
C GLN A 334 -33.26 1.86 2.07
N SER A 335 -32.79 2.95 1.44
CA SER A 335 -31.49 3.55 1.73
C SER A 335 -31.55 4.53 2.90
N ALA A 336 -32.73 4.86 3.42
CA ALA A 336 -32.90 5.80 4.52
C ALA A 336 -32.33 5.28 5.85
N LEU A 337 -31.72 6.16 6.64
CA LEU A 337 -31.42 5.88 8.04
C LEU A 337 -32.69 6.03 8.90
N ASN A 338 -32.92 5.08 9.81
CA ASN A 338 -34.08 5.09 10.71
C ASN A 338 -34.03 6.18 11.79
N ALA A 339 -32.88 6.82 11.97
CA ALA A 339 -32.67 7.91 12.93
C ALA A 339 -31.99 9.07 12.23
N ALA A 340 -32.51 10.29 12.44
CA ALA A 340 -31.87 11.50 11.94
C ALA A 340 -30.52 11.70 12.66
N PRO A 341 -29.38 11.64 11.94
CA PRO A 341 -28.09 11.90 12.55
C PRO A 341 -27.91 13.41 12.80
N ASP A 342 -27.07 13.75 13.78
CA ASP A 342 -26.59 15.12 13.98
C ASP A 342 -25.71 15.52 12.78
N LEU A 343 -26.11 16.58 12.07
CA LEU A 343 -25.51 17.01 10.80
C LEU A 343 -24.35 18.00 10.98
N SER A 344 -24.02 18.40 12.21
CA SER A 344 -23.12 19.52 12.49
C SER A 344 -21.63 19.31 12.14
N GLY A 345 -21.23 18.14 11.66
CA GLY A 345 -19.81 17.78 11.45
C GLY A 345 -19.43 17.17 10.09
N ALA A 346 -20.27 17.23 9.06
CA ALA A 346 -19.96 16.60 7.77
C ALA A 346 -18.85 17.37 7.00
N PRO A 347 -17.75 16.73 6.57
CA PRO A 347 -16.60 17.40 5.93
C PRO A 347 -16.81 17.79 4.45
N TYR A 348 -18.05 17.75 3.97
CA TYR A 348 -18.38 17.90 2.55
C TYR A 348 -19.64 18.75 2.37
N THR A 349 -19.67 19.48 1.26
CA THR A 349 -20.77 20.39 0.94
C THR A 349 -21.86 19.65 0.18
N PHE A 350 -23.05 19.60 0.77
CA PHE A 350 -24.26 19.23 0.06
C PHE A 350 -24.80 20.47 -0.67
N ASN A 351 -25.22 20.29 -1.91
CA ASN A 351 -26.08 21.28 -2.55
C ASN A 351 -27.48 21.07 -1.99
N ASP A 352 -27.90 21.90 -1.02
CA ASP A 352 -29.29 21.98 -0.64
C ASP A 352 -30.02 22.73 -1.76
N VAL A 353 -30.68 21.98 -2.65
CA VAL A 353 -31.57 22.54 -3.68
C VAL A 353 -32.93 22.85 -3.03
N SER A 354 -32.92 23.37 -1.80
CA SER A 354 -34.09 24.00 -1.19
C SER A 354 -34.09 25.45 -1.68
N GLY A 355 -34.97 25.72 -2.65
CA GLY A 355 -35.24 27.09 -3.10
C GLY A 355 -35.89 27.89 -1.97
N ASP A 356 -35.07 28.53 -1.15
CA ASP A 356 -35.47 29.66 -0.31
C ASP A 356 -34.26 30.58 -0.12
N ASP A 357 -34.29 31.73 -0.82
CA ASP A 357 -33.33 32.81 -0.71
C ASP A 357 -33.47 33.46 0.68
N SER A 358 -32.79 32.90 1.69
CA SER A 358 -32.58 33.57 2.97
C SER A 358 -31.08 33.70 3.23
N ASP A 359 -30.57 34.83 2.74
CA ASP A 359 -29.24 35.37 2.95
C ASP A 359 -29.01 35.64 4.45
N SER A 360 -28.20 34.79 5.10
CA SER A 360 -27.59 35.13 6.39
C SER A 360 -26.10 34.77 6.36
N GLY A 361 -25.29 35.80 6.11
CA GLY A 361 -23.84 35.71 6.15
C GLY A 361 -23.32 35.47 7.56
N SER A 362 -22.47 34.47 7.72
CA SER A 362 -21.65 34.27 8.90
C SER A 362 -20.30 33.70 8.45
N ASP A 363 -19.37 34.60 8.16
CA ASP A 363 -17.97 34.27 7.92
C ASP A 363 -17.31 33.82 9.24
N SER A 364 -16.81 32.59 9.26
CA SER A 364 -15.94 32.09 10.32
C SER A 364 -14.66 31.56 9.70
N ASP A 365 -13.65 32.44 9.65
CA ASP A 365 -12.27 32.09 9.34
C ASP A 365 -11.66 31.35 10.53
N SER A 366 -11.29 30.08 10.33
CA SER A 366 -10.50 29.32 11.29
C SER A 366 -9.26 28.76 10.59
N ASP A 367 -8.20 29.59 10.59
CA ASP A 367 -6.85 29.17 10.24
C ASP A 367 -6.25 28.36 11.39
N SER A 368 -5.95 27.09 11.13
CA SER A 368 -5.16 26.24 12.03
C SER A 368 -3.98 25.66 11.27
N ASP A 369 -2.88 26.41 11.28
CA ASP A 369 -1.55 25.94 10.90
C ASP A 369 -1.00 25.03 12.00
N SER A 370 -0.97 23.71 11.76
CA SER A 370 -0.19 22.77 12.56
C SER A 370 0.98 22.25 11.74
N SER A 371 2.17 22.72 12.07
CA SER A 371 3.44 22.24 11.55
C SER A 371 3.99 21.16 12.49
N SER A 372 3.83 19.88 12.13
CA SER A 372 4.49 18.78 12.87
C SER A 372 5.87 18.52 12.27
N SER A 373 6.90 18.94 13.00
CA SER A 373 8.29 18.58 12.74
C SER A 373 8.54 17.18 13.31
N ASP A 374 8.65 16.20 12.41
CA ASP A 374 8.96 14.81 12.73
C ASP A 374 10.49 14.66 12.80
N SER A 375 11.01 14.41 14.00
CA SER A 375 12.43 14.14 14.27
C SER A 375 12.56 12.68 14.68
N GLU A 376 13.06 11.85 13.77
CA GLU A 376 13.36 10.44 14.01
C GLU A 376 14.69 10.33 14.78
N ASP A 377 14.62 10.08 16.10
CA ASP A 377 15.76 9.63 16.91
C ASP A 377 15.81 8.09 16.88
N GLU A 378 16.76 7.53 16.13
CA GLU A 378 17.11 6.11 16.20
C GLU A 378 17.97 5.85 17.46
N ALA A 379 17.35 5.24 18.47
CA ALA A 379 18.06 4.71 19.62
C ALA A 379 18.73 3.37 19.27
N GLU A 380 20.06 3.34 19.33
CA GLU A 380 20.90 2.15 19.20
C GLU A 380 20.70 1.21 20.41
N ASP A 381 20.39 -0.05 20.13
CA ASP A 381 20.19 -1.14 21.10
C ASP A 381 21.54 -1.82 21.37
N GLU A 382 22.25 -1.36 22.42
CA GLU A 382 23.44 -2.02 22.94
C GLU A 382 23.07 -3.31 23.69
N ARG A 383 23.42 -4.46 23.12
CA ARG A 383 23.41 -5.75 23.82
C ARG A 383 24.72 -5.93 24.59
N PRO A 384 24.69 -6.39 25.86
CA PRO A 384 25.91 -6.69 26.61
C PRO A 384 26.61 -7.97 26.09
N PRO A 385 27.94 -8.05 26.23
CA PRO A 385 28.72 -9.19 25.75
C PRO A 385 28.55 -10.40 26.67
N HIS A 386 28.39 -11.57 26.06
CA HIS A 386 28.59 -12.85 26.72
C HIS A 386 30.08 -13.02 27.04
N SER A 387 30.39 -13.19 28.32
CA SER A 387 31.67 -13.71 28.80
C SER A 387 31.70 -15.24 28.66
N GLU A 388 32.80 -15.73 28.11
CA GLU A 388 33.29 -17.12 28.26
C GLU A 388 33.94 -17.33 29.63
#